data_AF-A0A8D0L8S3-F1
#
_entry.id   AF-A0A8D0L8S3-F1
#
_cell.length_a   1.000
_cell.length_b   1.000
_cell.length_c   1.000
_cell.angle_alpha   90.00
_cell.angle_beta   90.00
_cell.angle_gamma   90.00
#
_symmetry.space_group_name_H-M   'P 1'
#
loop_
_entity.id
_entity.type
_entity.pdbx_description
1 polymer ?
#
loop_
_entity_poly.entity_id
_entity_poly.type
_entity_poly.pdbx_seq_one_letter_code
_entity_poly.pdbx_strand_id
1 'polypeptide(L)'
;MTVTLVCDHSEAMELCASQQLYLKPVAKLTINVVFPEHTETTRSFSNWEVMDKLKNMICPDRFTSVRVSKSTKDFIRFEGEAETKSLVHILKEKLHGKMIKLNGFKDDLKVVATEAPGDFPTQQEWESSLNKKEITNEEQSEDTTDCIYFEGLPCKWFALKGSDSEKPSEDVLRVVFESFGKIKNIDIPMLDPYREEMVGGNFNKFTFGGLRTFEAFVQYQEYTAFVKAMETLRGMQLMLKGDDGKALACNIKVTSDTTEHFSEGAIQKRSLERLKLQELEEERKRREKREEEEAER
;
A
#
# COMPACT_ATOMS: atom_id res chain seq x y z
N MET A 1 7.34 -1.03 -1.64
CA MET A 1 6.30 -1.45 -2.60
C MET A 1 6.80 -1.18 -4.02
N THR A 2 6.96 -2.18 -4.89
CA THR A 2 7.56 -2.03 -6.24
C THR A 2 6.56 -1.43 -7.22
N VAL A 3 7.01 -0.50 -8.08
CA VAL A 3 6.29 -0.14 -9.30
C VAL A 3 6.58 -1.21 -10.36
N THR A 4 5.55 -1.72 -11.02
CA THR A 4 5.64 -2.78 -12.02
C THR A 4 5.07 -2.31 -13.35
N LEU A 5 5.66 -2.78 -14.45
CA LEU A 5 5.08 -2.60 -15.78
C LEU A 5 3.83 -3.47 -15.90
N VAL A 6 2.76 -2.90 -16.45
CA VAL A 6 1.51 -3.59 -16.75
C VAL A 6 1.43 -3.79 -18.26
N CYS A 7 1.36 -5.06 -18.69
CA CYS A 7 1.20 -5.46 -20.08
C CYS A 7 -0.28 -5.62 -20.44
N ASP A 8 -1.08 -6.18 -19.54
CA ASP A 8 -2.54 -6.30 -19.66
C ASP A 8 -3.25 -5.40 -18.64
N HIS A 9 -3.86 -4.34 -19.16
CA HIS A 9 -4.63 -3.36 -18.40
C HIS A 9 -6.13 -3.42 -18.73
N SER A 10 -6.64 -4.56 -19.19
CA SER A 10 -8.06 -4.76 -19.58
C SER A 10 -9.03 -4.62 -18.41
N GLU A 11 -8.63 -5.05 -17.21
CA GLU A 11 -9.44 -4.97 -15.98
C GLU A 11 -9.27 -3.63 -15.22
N ALA A 12 -8.58 -2.65 -15.81
CA ALA A 12 -8.35 -1.36 -15.16
C ALA A 12 -9.60 -0.48 -15.15
N MET A 13 -9.91 0.12 -14.00
CA MET A 13 -10.99 1.06 -13.79
C MET A 13 -10.45 2.49 -13.73
N GLU A 14 -11.13 3.45 -14.35
CA GLU A 14 -10.74 4.85 -14.26
C GLU A 14 -10.89 5.38 -12.84
N LEU A 15 -9.85 6.05 -12.34
CA LEU A 15 -9.88 6.80 -11.07
C LEU A 15 -9.94 8.30 -11.34
N CYS A 16 -9.04 8.79 -12.19
CA CYS A 16 -8.95 10.20 -12.54
C CYS A 16 -8.31 10.37 -13.93
N ALA A 17 -9.12 10.54 -14.97
CA ALA A 17 -8.64 10.70 -16.34
C ALA A 17 -7.70 11.89 -16.53
N SER A 18 -7.96 13.03 -15.86
CA SER A 18 -7.13 14.23 -15.98
C SER A 18 -5.69 13.98 -15.49
N GLN A 19 -5.51 13.07 -14.54
CA GLN A 19 -4.21 12.64 -14.02
C GLN A 19 -3.72 11.32 -14.62
N GLN A 20 -4.48 10.72 -15.57
CA GLN A 20 -4.19 9.39 -16.16
C GLN A 20 -4.03 8.29 -15.11
N LEU A 21 -4.74 8.43 -13.98
CA LEU A 21 -4.73 7.47 -12.89
C LEU A 21 -5.93 6.53 -12.99
N TYR A 22 -5.65 5.26 -12.72
CA TYR A 22 -6.57 4.15 -12.81
C TYR A 22 -6.36 3.23 -11.60
N LEU A 23 -7.35 2.38 -11.33
CA LEU A 23 -7.25 1.29 -10.37
C LEU A 23 -7.17 -0.03 -11.12
N LYS A 24 -6.20 -0.86 -10.75
CA LYS A 24 -6.04 -2.22 -11.27
C LYS A 24 -6.32 -3.21 -10.15
N PRO A 25 -7.21 -4.21 -10.35
CA PRO A 25 -7.41 -5.23 -9.34
C PRO A 25 -6.14 -6.02 -9.02
N VAL A 26 -5.90 -6.23 -7.73
CA VAL A 26 -4.85 -7.12 -7.23
C VAL A 26 -5.35 -8.55 -7.40
N ALA A 27 -4.68 -9.30 -8.27
CA ALA A 27 -5.05 -10.66 -8.60
C ALA A 27 -4.02 -11.62 -7.99
N LYS A 28 -4.32 -12.17 -6.81
CA LYS A 28 -3.41 -13.04 -6.04
C LYS A 28 -3.99 -14.44 -5.84
N LEU A 29 -3.11 -15.43 -5.93
CA LEU A 29 -3.38 -16.84 -5.67
C LEU A 29 -2.50 -17.34 -4.53
N THR A 30 -3.12 -17.95 -3.52
CA THR A 30 -2.42 -18.69 -2.46
C THR A 30 -2.31 -20.14 -2.88
N ILE A 31 -1.09 -20.67 -2.93
CA ILE A 31 -0.81 -22.06 -3.32
C ILE A 31 -0.17 -22.77 -2.15
N ASN A 32 -0.85 -23.77 -1.58
CA ASN A 32 -0.29 -24.63 -0.53
C ASN A 32 0.12 -25.96 -1.15
N VAL A 33 1.38 -26.34 -0.94
CA VAL A 33 1.90 -27.66 -1.26
C VAL A 33 1.98 -28.42 0.06
N VAL A 34 1.10 -29.41 0.24
CA VAL A 34 0.92 -30.14 1.51
C VAL A 34 1.79 -31.38 1.51
N PHE A 35 2.50 -31.59 2.62
CA PHE A 35 3.32 -32.77 2.87
C PHE A 35 2.51 -33.89 3.56
N PRO A 36 2.73 -35.16 3.21
CA PRO A 36 2.11 -36.28 3.91
C PRO A 36 2.61 -36.42 5.36
N GLU A 37 1.75 -36.85 6.28
CA GLU A 37 2.03 -36.91 7.73
C GLU A 37 3.14 -37.91 8.14
N HIS A 38 3.52 -38.84 7.25
CA HIS A 38 4.43 -39.96 7.56
C HIS A 38 5.67 -40.07 6.66
N THR A 39 6.07 -38.98 5.99
CA THR A 39 7.23 -39.05 5.09
C THR A 39 8.56 -39.02 5.84
N GLU A 40 9.22 -40.18 5.90
CA GLU A 40 10.67 -40.28 6.09
C GLU A 40 11.36 -39.64 4.87
N THR A 41 11.74 -38.37 4.99
CA THR A 41 12.48 -37.68 3.93
C THR A 41 13.86 -38.29 3.80
N THR A 42 14.14 -38.94 2.67
CA THR A 42 15.48 -39.51 2.39
C THR A 42 16.50 -38.46 1.98
N ARG A 43 16.04 -37.24 1.65
CA ARG A 43 16.86 -36.12 1.18
C ARG A 43 16.20 -34.79 1.51
N SER A 44 16.99 -33.75 1.73
CA SER A 44 16.52 -32.36 1.75
C SER A 44 16.12 -31.90 0.35
N PHE A 45 15.07 -31.08 0.26
CA PHE A 45 14.60 -30.47 -0.98
C PHE A 45 14.63 -28.94 -0.84
N SER A 46 14.60 -28.23 -1.97
CA SER A 46 14.61 -26.76 -1.98
C SER A 46 13.23 -26.21 -2.33
N ASN A 47 12.87 -25.07 -1.72
CA ASN A 47 11.63 -24.34 -2.08
C ASN A 47 11.61 -23.97 -3.58
N TRP A 48 12.79 -23.79 -4.17
CA TRP A 48 12.94 -23.50 -5.60
C TRP A 48 12.52 -24.67 -6.48
N GLU A 49 12.84 -25.92 -6.12
CA GLU A 49 12.41 -27.12 -6.87
C GLU A 49 10.88 -27.23 -6.92
N VAL A 50 10.22 -26.94 -5.80
CA VAL A 50 8.75 -26.90 -5.73
C VAL A 50 8.20 -25.79 -6.62
N MET A 51 8.79 -24.59 -6.54
CA MET A 51 8.40 -23.44 -7.36
C MET A 51 8.57 -23.72 -8.86
N ASP A 52 9.66 -24.38 -9.25
CA ASP A 52 9.93 -24.72 -10.66
C ASP A 52 8.88 -25.70 -11.21
N LYS A 53 8.52 -26.73 -10.44
CA LYS A 53 7.44 -27.65 -10.83
C LYS A 53 6.10 -26.95 -10.96
N LEU A 54 5.76 -26.05 -10.02
CA LEU A 54 4.55 -25.24 -10.12
C LEU A 54 4.55 -24.37 -11.40
N LYS A 55 5.68 -23.74 -11.74
CA LYS A 55 5.84 -22.95 -12.98
C LYS A 55 5.70 -23.79 -14.25
N ASN A 56 6.25 -25.00 -14.25
CA ASN A 56 6.13 -25.92 -15.38
C ASN A 56 4.68 -26.38 -15.60
N MET A 57 3.90 -26.56 -14.54
CA MET A 57 2.50 -26.97 -14.63
C MET A 57 1.56 -25.89 -15.21
N ILE A 58 1.91 -24.61 -15.04
CA ILE A 58 1.07 -23.51 -15.51
C ILE A 58 1.40 -23.07 -16.94
N CYS A 59 2.53 -23.47 -17.49
CA CYS A 59 2.96 -23.17 -18.86
C CYS A 59 1.83 -23.42 -19.88
N PRO A 60 1.61 -22.53 -20.86
CA PRO A 60 2.36 -21.31 -21.19
C PRO A 60 2.06 -20.10 -20.28
N ASP A 61 1.09 -20.20 -19.38
CA ASP A 61 0.70 -19.10 -18.48
C ASP A 61 1.76 -18.88 -17.40
N ARG A 62 1.83 -17.65 -16.90
CA ARG A 62 2.88 -17.22 -15.96
C ARG A 62 2.29 -16.28 -14.91
N PHE A 63 2.82 -16.40 -13.69
CA PHE A 63 2.65 -15.37 -12.67
C PHE A 63 3.55 -14.17 -12.99
N THR A 64 3.07 -12.97 -12.65
CA THR A 64 3.87 -11.74 -12.65
C THR A 64 4.93 -11.79 -11.55
N SER A 65 4.56 -12.33 -10.38
CA SER A 65 5.47 -12.55 -9.25
C SER A 65 5.05 -13.77 -8.46
N VAL A 66 6.02 -14.54 -7.92
CA VAL A 66 5.75 -15.66 -7.02
C VAL A 66 6.77 -15.64 -5.90
N ARG A 67 6.29 -15.68 -4.66
CA ARG A 67 7.14 -15.75 -3.47
C ARG A 67 6.71 -16.86 -2.52
N VAL A 68 7.65 -17.35 -1.72
CA VAL A 68 7.34 -18.20 -0.58
C VAL A 68 6.82 -17.30 0.54
N SER A 69 5.58 -17.51 0.96
CA SER A 69 4.95 -16.77 2.06
C SER A 69 5.19 -17.46 3.40
N LYS A 70 5.11 -18.80 3.45
CA LYS A 70 5.34 -19.58 4.67
C LYS A 70 5.89 -20.96 4.32
N SER A 71 6.81 -21.47 5.13
CA SER A 71 7.35 -22.82 5.01
C SER A 71 7.28 -23.50 6.38
N THR A 72 6.61 -24.63 6.47
CA THR A 72 6.51 -25.44 7.69
C THR A 72 6.89 -26.89 7.39
N LYS A 73 6.83 -27.77 8.40
CA LYS A 73 7.02 -29.22 8.22
C LYS A 73 5.87 -29.88 7.47
N ASP A 74 4.70 -29.25 7.45
CA ASP A 74 3.45 -29.83 6.92
C ASP A 74 3.06 -29.23 5.57
N PHE A 75 3.52 -28.02 5.24
CA PHE A 75 3.27 -27.43 3.93
C PHE A 75 4.26 -26.31 3.57
N ILE A 76 4.33 -25.99 2.28
CA ILE A 76 4.87 -24.72 1.78
C ILE A 76 3.74 -23.92 1.16
N ARG A 77 3.61 -22.65 1.58
CA ARG A 77 2.68 -21.68 1.03
C ARG A 77 3.42 -20.71 0.12
N PHE A 78 2.98 -20.65 -1.12
CA PHE A 78 3.37 -19.64 -2.09
C PHE A 78 2.25 -18.61 -2.25
N GLU A 79 2.64 -17.38 -2.51
CA GLU A 79 1.76 -16.30 -2.95
C GLU A 79 2.18 -15.92 -4.37
N GLY A 80 1.30 -16.17 -5.33
CA GLY A 80 1.49 -15.83 -6.74
C GLY A 80 0.59 -14.66 -7.12
N GLU A 81 1.17 -13.60 -7.69
CA GLU A 81 0.45 -12.49 -8.28
C GLU A 81 0.37 -12.70 -9.80
N ALA A 82 -0.81 -12.50 -10.36
CA ALA A 82 -1.06 -12.57 -11.79
C ALA A 82 -1.55 -11.22 -12.31
N GLU A 83 -1.52 -11.08 -13.63
CA GLU A 83 -1.82 -9.80 -14.25
C GLU A 83 -3.31 -9.45 -14.19
N THR A 84 -4.19 -10.45 -14.28
CA THR A 84 -5.65 -10.31 -14.28
C THR A 84 -6.31 -11.34 -13.36
N LYS A 85 -7.54 -11.05 -12.90
CA LYS A 85 -8.36 -12.01 -12.14
C LYS A 85 -8.72 -13.23 -12.97
N SER A 86 -9.00 -13.04 -14.27
CA SER A 86 -9.21 -14.14 -15.20
C SER A 86 -8.01 -15.09 -15.26
N LEU A 87 -6.78 -14.56 -15.29
CA LEU A 87 -5.57 -15.38 -15.25
C LEU A 87 -5.42 -16.12 -13.92
N VAL A 88 -5.78 -15.52 -12.78
CA VAL A 88 -5.79 -16.22 -11.49
C VAL A 88 -6.71 -17.44 -11.53
N HIS A 89 -7.90 -17.33 -12.11
CA HIS A 89 -8.81 -18.47 -12.26
C HIS A 89 -8.20 -19.57 -13.14
N ILE A 90 -7.58 -19.21 -14.28
CA ILE A 90 -6.89 -20.17 -15.15
C ILE A 90 -5.77 -20.89 -14.39
N LEU A 91 -4.93 -20.15 -13.67
CA LEU A 91 -3.81 -20.69 -12.89
C LEU A 91 -4.31 -21.59 -11.74
N LYS A 92 -5.40 -21.21 -11.08
CA LYS A 92 -6.06 -22.01 -10.05
C LYS A 92 -6.53 -23.36 -10.59
N GLU A 93 -7.23 -23.37 -11.73
CA GLU A 93 -7.70 -24.62 -12.36
C GLU A 93 -6.53 -25.53 -12.80
N LYS A 94 -5.43 -24.94 -13.25
CA LYS A 94 -4.22 -25.71 -13.62
C LYS A 94 -3.51 -26.34 -12.41
N LEU A 95 -3.57 -25.71 -11.24
CA LEU A 95 -2.80 -26.11 -10.06
C LEU A 95 -3.61 -26.89 -9.02
N HIS A 96 -4.86 -26.51 -8.78
CA HIS A 96 -5.67 -27.05 -7.70
C HIS A 96 -5.91 -28.55 -7.86
N GLY A 97 -5.69 -29.33 -6.80
CA GLY A 97 -5.91 -30.77 -6.78
C GLY A 97 -4.86 -31.58 -7.55
N LYS A 98 -3.84 -30.94 -8.12
CA LYS A 98 -2.73 -31.63 -8.77
C LYS A 98 -1.76 -32.21 -7.74
N MET A 99 -1.01 -33.20 -8.19
CA MET A 99 0.01 -33.88 -7.41
C MET A 99 1.39 -33.56 -7.98
N ILE A 100 2.35 -33.24 -7.11
CA ILE A 100 3.74 -32.97 -7.47
C ILE A 100 4.62 -34.01 -6.83
N LYS A 101 5.36 -34.76 -7.67
CA LYS A 101 6.40 -35.66 -7.19
C LYS A 101 7.68 -34.87 -6.92
N LEU A 102 8.23 -34.90 -5.71
CA LEU A 102 9.54 -34.30 -5.40
C LEU A 102 10.62 -35.37 -5.27
N ASN A 103 11.85 -35.01 -5.58
CA ASN A 103 12.97 -35.92 -5.35
C ASN A 103 13.18 -36.09 -3.84
N GLY A 104 13.20 -37.34 -3.36
CA GLY A 104 13.39 -37.65 -1.93
C GLY A 104 12.10 -37.93 -1.15
N PHE A 105 10.93 -37.72 -1.76
CA PHE A 105 9.64 -38.17 -1.26
C PHE A 105 9.19 -39.44 -1.98
N LYS A 106 8.63 -40.39 -1.22
CA LYS A 106 8.00 -41.58 -1.80
C LYS A 106 6.60 -41.26 -2.34
N ASP A 107 5.87 -40.43 -1.61
CA ASP A 107 4.51 -40.03 -1.94
C ASP A 107 4.49 -38.69 -2.67
N ASP A 108 3.48 -38.53 -3.53
CA ASP A 108 3.28 -37.27 -4.25
C ASP A 108 2.66 -36.22 -3.31
N LEU A 109 3.05 -34.96 -3.51
CA LEU A 109 2.59 -33.84 -2.72
C LEU A 109 1.34 -33.22 -3.33
N LYS A 110 0.34 -32.92 -2.50
CA LYS A 110 -0.92 -32.33 -2.98
C LYS A 110 -0.80 -30.81 -3.07
N VAL A 111 -1.21 -30.26 -4.21
CA VAL A 111 -1.31 -28.82 -4.44
C VAL A 111 -2.75 -28.36 -4.18
N VAL A 112 -2.89 -27.37 -3.31
CA VAL A 112 -4.16 -26.71 -2.99
C VAL A 112 -4.01 -25.23 -3.32
N ALA A 113 -4.60 -24.81 -4.43
CA ALA A 113 -4.64 -23.41 -4.84
C ALA A 113 -5.98 -22.77 -4.48
N THR A 114 -5.95 -21.60 -3.84
CA THR A 114 -7.12 -20.81 -3.47
C THR A 114 -6.85 -19.34 -3.78
N GLU A 115 -7.87 -18.57 -4.14
CA GLU A 115 -7.72 -17.11 -4.26
C GLU A 115 -7.29 -16.53 -2.92
N ALA A 116 -6.33 -15.61 -2.96
CA ALA A 116 -5.83 -14.99 -1.74
C ALA A 116 -6.90 -14.04 -1.17
N PRO A 117 -7.09 -14.01 0.16
CA PRO A 117 -7.87 -12.95 0.78
C PRO A 117 -7.19 -11.60 0.48
N GLY A 118 -7.98 -10.55 0.25
CA GLY A 118 -7.43 -9.21 0.02
C GLY A 118 -6.72 -8.69 1.27
N ASP A 119 -5.58 -8.00 1.09
CA ASP A 119 -4.81 -7.33 2.14
C ASP A 119 -5.49 -6.02 2.60
N PHE A 120 -6.79 -6.07 2.90
CA PHE A 120 -7.60 -4.88 3.15
C PHE A 120 -8.66 -5.16 4.22
N PRO A 121 -8.88 -4.24 5.20
CA PRO A 121 -9.84 -4.45 6.27
C PRO A 121 -11.25 -4.60 5.71
N THR A 122 -11.96 -5.66 6.09
CA THR A 122 -13.40 -5.88 5.83
C THR A 122 -14.25 -4.77 6.41
N GLN A 123 -15.49 -4.62 5.92
CA GLN A 123 -16.40 -3.57 6.38
C GLN A 123 -16.57 -3.60 7.90
N GLN A 124 -16.81 -4.81 8.41
CA GLN A 124 -16.90 -5.09 9.82
C GLN A 124 -15.63 -4.71 10.59
N GLU A 125 -14.43 -4.93 10.05
CA GLU A 125 -13.16 -4.65 10.74
C GLU A 125 -12.91 -3.14 10.91
N TRP A 126 -13.22 -2.34 9.90
CA TRP A 126 -13.05 -0.88 10.02
C TRP A 126 -14.20 -0.25 10.80
N GLU A 127 -15.46 -0.67 10.61
CA GLU A 127 -16.59 -0.24 11.46
C GLU A 127 -16.37 -0.60 12.93
N SER A 128 -15.84 -1.79 13.24
CA SER A 128 -15.49 -2.16 14.62
C SER A 128 -14.40 -1.28 15.21
N SER A 129 -13.45 -0.84 14.36
CA SER A 129 -12.38 0.07 14.76
C SER A 129 -12.91 1.49 15.05
N LEU A 130 -13.96 1.91 14.34
CA LEU A 130 -14.68 3.16 14.60
C LEU A 130 -15.55 3.06 15.86
N ASN A 131 -16.42 2.05 15.94
CA ASN A 131 -17.39 1.90 17.04
C ASN A 131 -16.72 1.67 18.41
N LYS A 132 -15.58 0.96 18.44
CA LYS A 132 -14.81 0.79 19.68
C LYS A 132 -14.32 2.12 20.26
N LYS A 133 -14.11 3.13 19.40
CA LYS A 133 -13.70 4.47 19.82
C LYS A 133 -14.87 5.33 20.28
N GLU A 134 -16.04 5.23 19.63
CA GLU A 134 -17.26 5.95 20.06
C GLU A 134 -17.65 5.58 21.50
N ILE A 135 -17.53 4.31 21.89
CA ILE A 135 -17.82 3.85 23.26
C ILE A 135 -16.78 4.36 24.28
N THR A 136 -15.57 4.73 23.84
CA THR A 136 -14.52 5.23 24.74
C THR A 136 -14.60 6.76 24.94
N ASN A 137 -15.21 7.49 24.00
CA ASN A 137 -15.34 8.95 23.99
C ASN A 137 -16.83 9.35 23.97
N GLU A 138 -17.57 9.08 25.05
CA GLU A 138 -19.00 9.45 25.18
C GLU A 138 -19.26 10.97 25.34
N GLU A 139 -18.23 11.82 25.32
CA GLU A 139 -18.40 13.28 25.29
C GLU A 139 -17.43 13.88 24.25
N GLN A 140 -17.99 14.36 23.13
CA GLN A 140 -17.35 15.10 22.01
C GLN A 140 -16.74 14.26 20.85
N SER A 141 -17.51 14.05 19.79
CA SER A 141 -17.35 14.75 18.49
C SER A 141 -17.87 13.91 17.30
N GLU A 142 -18.84 14.47 16.58
CA GLU A 142 -19.48 13.98 15.36
C GLU A 142 -18.54 13.86 14.12
N ASP A 143 -17.21 13.93 14.27
CA ASP A 143 -16.33 14.39 13.19
C ASP A 143 -15.04 13.56 12.97
N THR A 144 -14.91 12.36 13.55
CA THR A 144 -13.61 11.66 13.61
C THR A 144 -13.51 10.34 12.85
N THR A 145 -14.53 9.92 12.11
CA THR A 145 -14.55 8.58 11.47
C THR A 145 -14.42 8.56 9.95
N ASP A 146 -14.34 9.73 9.30
CA ASP A 146 -14.34 9.89 7.83
C ASP A 146 -12.96 10.11 7.20
N CYS A 147 -11.88 9.77 7.91
CA CYS A 147 -10.50 9.99 7.47
C CYS A 147 -9.84 8.71 6.96
N ILE A 148 -9.38 8.74 5.71
CA ILE A 148 -8.57 7.68 5.10
C ILE A 148 -7.10 8.05 5.17
N TYR A 149 -6.29 7.12 5.67
CA TYR A 149 -4.84 7.17 5.58
C TYR A 149 -4.34 6.36 4.38
N PHE A 150 -3.51 7.00 3.58
CA PHE A 150 -2.83 6.44 2.42
C PHE A 150 -1.34 6.32 2.70
N GLU A 151 -0.76 5.19 2.34
CA GLU A 151 0.68 4.93 2.42
C GLU A 151 1.18 4.36 1.08
N GLY A 152 2.33 4.86 0.62
CA GLY A 152 3.01 4.36 -0.59
C GLY A 152 2.56 5.01 -1.90
N LEU A 153 1.92 6.18 -1.86
CA LEU A 153 1.55 6.93 -3.07
C LEU A 153 2.81 7.45 -3.79
N PRO A 154 3.01 7.27 -5.11
CA PRO A 154 4.21 7.77 -5.78
C PRO A 154 4.19 9.29 -5.96
N CYS A 155 5.21 10.02 -5.48
CA CYS A 155 5.23 11.48 -5.52
C CYS A 155 5.06 12.03 -6.94
N LYS A 156 5.75 11.45 -7.92
CA LYS A 156 5.70 11.89 -9.33
C LYS A 156 4.32 11.76 -9.95
N TRP A 157 3.50 10.83 -9.49
CA TRP A 157 2.15 10.61 -10.03
C TRP A 157 1.15 11.64 -9.49
N PHE A 158 1.48 12.27 -8.37
CA PHE A 158 0.67 13.31 -7.72
C PHE A 158 1.34 14.69 -7.77
N ALA A 159 2.41 14.86 -8.55
CA ALA A 159 3.04 16.15 -8.77
C ALA A 159 2.20 16.99 -9.77
N LEU A 160 2.34 18.31 -9.70
CA LEU A 160 1.67 19.18 -10.65
C LEU A 160 2.23 18.94 -12.06
N LYS A 161 1.35 18.63 -13.02
CA LYS A 161 1.76 18.38 -14.42
C LYS A 161 2.52 19.58 -15.00
N GLY A 162 3.64 19.30 -15.65
CA GLY A 162 4.51 20.34 -16.23
C GLY A 162 5.44 21.03 -15.23
N SER A 163 5.47 20.60 -13.95
CA SER A 163 6.49 21.02 -13.00
C SER A 163 7.65 20.01 -12.94
N ASP A 164 8.87 20.49 -12.77
CA ASP A 164 10.04 19.65 -12.46
C ASP A 164 10.11 19.23 -10.98
N SER A 165 9.01 19.43 -10.24
CA SER A 165 8.92 19.13 -8.82
C SER A 165 8.80 17.62 -8.59
N GLU A 166 9.66 17.06 -7.73
CA GLU A 166 9.51 15.70 -7.23
C GLU A 166 8.60 15.60 -5.99
N LYS A 167 7.94 16.71 -5.61
CA LYS A 167 7.00 16.75 -4.49
C LYS A 167 5.55 16.58 -4.97
N PRO A 168 4.72 15.84 -4.22
CA PRO A 168 3.29 15.75 -4.50
C PRO A 168 2.60 17.10 -4.28
N SER A 169 1.41 17.26 -4.88
CA SER A 169 0.55 18.43 -4.76
C SER A 169 -0.77 18.03 -4.07
N GLU A 170 -1.17 18.83 -3.08
CA GLU A 170 -2.47 18.67 -2.42
C GLU A 170 -3.64 18.86 -3.40
N ASP A 171 -3.53 19.77 -4.37
CA ASP A 171 -4.56 20.00 -5.39
C ASP A 171 -4.73 18.77 -6.30
N VAL A 172 -3.63 18.14 -6.70
CA VAL A 172 -3.68 16.91 -7.51
C VAL A 172 -4.30 15.77 -6.70
N LEU A 173 -3.87 15.60 -5.44
CA LEU A 173 -4.44 14.60 -4.54
C LEU A 173 -5.95 14.82 -4.35
N ARG A 174 -6.36 16.07 -4.15
CA ARG A 174 -7.77 16.48 -4.05
C ARG A 174 -8.55 16.06 -5.28
N VAL A 175 -8.12 16.47 -6.46
CA VAL A 175 -8.81 16.17 -7.74
C VAL A 175 -8.95 14.65 -7.95
N VAL A 176 -7.95 13.86 -7.56
CA VAL A 176 -7.99 12.40 -7.72
C VAL A 176 -9.04 11.76 -6.80
N PHE A 177 -9.04 12.13 -5.52
CA PHE A 177 -9.89 11.48 -4.52
C PHE A 177 -11.27 12.14 -4.35
N GLU A 178 -11.50 13.34 -4.87
CA GLU A 178 -12.84 13.96 -4.94
C GLU A 178 -13.81 13.19 -5.85
N SER A 179 -13.31 12.26 -6.66
CA SER A 179 -14.13 11.30 -7.43
C SER A 179 -15.05 10.44 -6.56
N PHE A 180 -14.68 10.23 -5.29
CA PHE A 180 -15.50 9.48 -4.33
C PHE A 180 -16.52 10.35 -3.62
N GLY A 181 -16.20 11.62 -3.39
CA GLY A 181 -17.09 12.63 -2.80
C GLY A 181 -16.29 13.84 -2.33
N LYS A 182 -17.00 14.85 -1.82
CA LYS A 182 -16.36 16.12 -1.43
C LYS A 182 -15.41 15.94 -0.26
N ILE A 183 -14.18 16.42 -0.41
CA ILE A 183 -13.13 16.33 0.61
C ILE A 183 -13.19 17.55 1.53
N LYS A 184 -13.27 17.31 2.84
CA LYS A 184 -13.22 18.32 3.89
C LYS A 184 -11.79 18.78 4.16
N ASN A 185 -10.91 17.85 4.52
CA ASN A 185 -9.52 18.13 4.86
C ASN A 185 -8.56 17.20 4.11
N ILE A 186 -7.39 17.73 3.75
CA ILE A 186 -6.27 16.99 3.17
C ILE A 186 -5.02 17.37 3.94
N ASP A 187 -4.16 16.40 4.18
CA ASP A 187 -2.84 16.65 4.73
C ASP A 187 -1.82 15.69 4.12
N ILE A 188 -0.70 16.24 3.66
CA ILE A 188 0.45 15.49 3.16
C ILE A 188 1.62 15.76 4.11
N PRO A 189 1.93 14.87 5.08
CA PRO A 189 2.92 15.12 6.10
C PRO A 189 4.31 15.54 5.57
N MET A 190 4.74 14.99 4.44
CA MET A 190 6.06 15.29 3.86
C MET A 190 6.19 16.71 3.28
N LEU A 191 5.09 17.46 3.15
CA LEU A 191 5.12 18.86 2.71
C LEU A 191 5.39 19.82 3.88
N ASP A 192 5.34 19.34 5.12
CA ASP A 192 5.61 20.12 6.33
C ASP A 192 7.08 19.91 6.79
N PRO A 193 7.96 20.91 6.65
CA PRO A 193 9.38 20.79 7.02
C PRO A 193 9.61 20.44 8.49
N TYR A 194 8.69 20.83 9.37
CA TYR A 194 8.85 20.65 10.81
C TYR A 194 8.43 19.25 11.27
N ARG A 195 7.68 18.49 10.47
CA ARG A 195 7.23 17.14 10.84
C ARG A 195 8.33 16.09 10.80
N GLU A 196 9.33 16.27 9.94
CA GLU A 196 10.47 15.36 9.88
C GLU A 196 11.25 15.33 11.20
N GLU A 197 11.33 16.48 11.88
CA GLU A 197 11.97 16.59 13.19
C GLU A 197 11.07 16.06 14.32
N MET A 198 9.75 16.22 14.22
CA MET A 198 8.79 15.76 15.23
C MET A 198 8.73 14.23 15.38
N VAL A 199 8.86 13.49 14.28
CA VAL A 199 8.61 12.03 14.25
C VAL A 199 9.89 11.22 14.05
N GLY A 200 11.07 11.82 14.28
CA GLY A 200 12.34 11.08 14.28
C GLY A 200 12.85 10.67 12.90
N GLY A 201 12.83 11.59 11.93
CA GLY A 201 13.77 11.61 10.80
C GLY A 201 13.61 10.56 9.68
N ASN A 202 12.49 9.82 9.61
CA ASN A 202 12.34 8.73 8.64
C ASN A 202 11.22 8.88 7.60
N PHE A 203 10.51 10.02 7.55
CA PHE A 203 9.41 10.25 6.58
C PHE A 203 9.90 10.43 5.14
N ASN A 204 11.13 10.90 4.96
CA ASN A 204 11.64 11.33 3.65
C ASN A 204 12.47 10.29 2.88
N LYS A 205 12.56 9.04 3.34
CA LYS A 205 13.51 8.04 2.81
C LYS A 205 12.89 6.77 2.22
N PHE A 206 11.60 6.76 1.87
CA PHE A 206 11.05 5.64 1.09
C PHE A 206 11.25 5.88 -0.41
N THR A 207 12.52 5.82 -0.84
CA THR A 207 12.85 5.56 -2.25
C THR A 207 12.72 4.05 -2.47
N PHE A 208 11.63 3.61 -3.10
CA PHE A 208 11.42 2.19 -3.37
C PHE A 208 11.31 1.96 -4.87
N GLY A 209 12.24 1.19 -5.43
CA GLY A 209 12.33 1.01 -6.88
C GLY A 209 12.71 2.29 -7.65
N GLY A 210 13.37 3.25 -7.00
CA GLY A 210 13.80 4.51 -7.61
C GLY A 210 12.77 5.65 -7.62
N LEU A 211 11.53 5.41 -7.15
CA LEU A 211 10.50 6.43 -7.01
C LEU A 211 10.30 6.79 -5.53
N ARG A 212 10.25 8.09 -5.23
CA ARG A 212 9.88 8.62 -3.92
C ARG A 212 8.38 8.42 -3.72
N THR A 213 7.99 7.91 -2.56
CA THR A 213 6.59 7.73 -2.17
C THR A 213 6.23 8.62 -1.00
N PHE A 214 4.94 8.85 -0.80
CA PHE A 214 4.40 9.69 0.27
C PHE A 214 3.18 9.07 0.94
N GLU A 215 2.85 9.64 2.08
CA GLU A 215 1.66 9.34 2.87
C GLU A 215 0.69 10.52 2.79
N ALA A 216 -0.60 10.25 2.91
CA ALA A 216 -1.60 11.31 2.93
C ALA A 216 -2.79 10.93 3.81
N PHE A 217 -3.41 11.96 4.37
CA PHE A 217 -4.67 11.87 5.11
C PHE A 217 -5.74 12.62 4.33
N VAL A 218 -6.86 11.95 4.06
CA VAL A 218 -7.99 12.52 3.31
C VAL A 218 -9.25 12.32 4.14
N GLN A 219 -9.85 13.41 4.59
CA GLN A 219 -11.12 13.40 5.32
C GLN A 219 -12.25 13.85 4.41
N TYR A 220 -13.27 13.00 4.25
CA TYR A 220 -14.46 13.35 3.48
C TYR A 220 -15.43 14.20 4.29
N GLN A 221 -16.30 14.94 3.59
CA GLN A 221 -17.41 15.66 4.23
C GLN A 221 -18.57 14.73 4.60
N GLU A 222 -18.72 13.60 3.90
CA GLU A 222 -19.80 12.64 4.11
C GLU A 222 -19.22 11.22 4.30
N TYR A 223 -19.73 10.50 5.30
CA TYR A 223 -19.39 9.09 5.56
C TYR A 223 -19.67 8.16 4.37
N THR A 224 -20.69 8.46 3.57
CA THR A 224 -21.01 7.72 2.35
C THR A 224 -19.86 7.76 1.33
N ALA A 225 -19.19 8.91 1.21
CA ALA A 225 -18.02 9.07 0.35
C ALA A 225 -16.81 8.30 0.89
N PHE A 226 -16.64 8.30 2.22
CA PHE A 226 -15.63 7.46 2.89
C PHE A 226 -15.83 5.98 2.60
N VAL A 227 -17.06 5.44 2.79
CA VAL A 227 -17.40 4.04 2.52
C VAL A 227 -17.09 3.71 1.05
N LYS A 228 -17.59 4.54 0.13
CA LYS A 228 -17.39 4.35 -1.31
C LYS A 228 -15.90 4.32 -1.68
N ALA A 229 -15.10 5.20 -1.11
CA ALA A 229 -13.65 5.23 -1.34
C ALA A 229 -12.99 3.95 -0.80
N MET A 230 -13.28 3.56 0.44
CA MET A 230 -12.73 2.34 1.06
C MET A 230 -13.11 1.08 0.27
N GLU A 231 -14.36 0.96 -0.18
CA GLU A 231 -14.83 -0.19 -0.97
C GLU A 231 -14.19 -0.24 -2.36
N THR A 232 -14.05 0.91 -3.01
CA THR A 232 -13.49 0.96 -4.38
C THR A 232 -11.98 0.72 -4.39
N LEU A 233 -11.27 1.22 -3.38
CA LEU A 233 -9.81 1.05 -3.26
C LEU A 233 -9.43 -0.33 -2.71
N ARG A 234 -10.39 -1.07 -2.14
CA ARG A 234 -10.17 -2.41 -1.60
C ARG A 234 -9.64 -3.37 -2.65
N GLY A 235 -8.46 -3.93 -2.38
CA GLY A 235 -7.85 -4.93 -3.25
C GLY A 235 -7.44 -4.38 -4.62
N MET A 236 -7.16 -3.08 -4.70
CA MET A 236 -6.70 -2.42 -5.92
C MET A 236 -5.24 -1.95 -5.78
N GLN A 237 -4.55 -1.90 -6.91
CA GLN A 237 -3.31 -1.19 -7.15
C GLN A 237 -3.62 0.13 -7.86
N LEU A 238 -2.84 1.16 -7.57
CA LEU A 238 -2.86 2.39 -8.35
C LEU A 238 -2.09 2.16 -9.64
N MET A 239 -2.62 2.61 -10.77
CA MET A 239 -2.01 2.46 -12.08
C MET A 239 -1.97 3.80 -12.82
N LEU A 240 -0.81 4.18 -13.34
CA LEU A 240 -0.63 5.33 -14.22
C LEU A 240 -0.50 4.85 -15.67
N LYS A 241 -1.26 5.46 -16.59
CA LYS A 241 -1.04 5.31 -18.02
C LYS A 241 -0.18 6.48 -18.51
N GLY A 242 1.08 6.20 -18.85
CA GLY A 242 2.01 7.20 -19.37
C GLY A 242 1.67 7.60 -20.80
N ASP A 243 2.13 8.80 -21.19
CA ASP A 243 1.96 9.32 -22.55
C ASP A 243 2.75 8.50 -23.60
N ASP A 244 3.73 7.70 -23.15
CA ASP A 244 4.49 6.76 -23.98
C ASP A 244 3.73 5.46 -24.28
N GLY A 245 2.48 5.36 -23.85
CA GLY A 245 1.62 4.18 -24.02
C GLY A 245 1.91 3.06 -23.02
N LYS A 246 2.87 3.23 -22.10
CA LYS A 246 3.14 2.24 -21.06
C LYS A 246 2.23 2.46 -19.86
N ALA A 247 1.85 1.36 -19.23
CA ALA A 247 1.12 1.38 -17.97
C ALA A 247 2.03 0.90 -16.82
N LEU A 248 2.02 1.66 -15.72
CA LEU A 248 2.78 1.33 -14.51
C LEU A 248 1.80 1.17 -13.35
N ALA A 249 1.94 0.11 -12.56
CA ALA A 249 1.15 -0.11 -11.35
C ALA A 249 2.01 -0.07 -10.10
N CYS A 250 1.44 0.40 -8.99
CA CYS A 250 2.05 0.34 -7.68
C CYS A 250 1.03 -0.14 -6.65
N ASN A 251 1.52 -0.91 -5.68
CA ASN A 251 0.73 -1.20 -4.48
C ASN A 251 0.63 0.07 -3.64
N ILE A 252 -0.56 0.31 -3.10
CA ILE A 252 -0.83 1.36 -2.12
C ILE A 252 -1.50 0.69 -0.93
N LYS A 253 -1.29 1.23 0.26
CA LYS A 253 -1.98 0.79 1.46
C LYS A 253 -2.98 1.88 1.85
N VAL A 254 -4.21 1.43 2.13
CA VAL A 254 -5.36 2.29 2.41
C VAL A 254 -6.02 1.75 3.67
N THR A 255 -6.12 2.57 4.70
CA THR A 255 -6.73 2.20 5.98
C THR A 255 -7.54 3.36 6.54
N SER A 256 -8.51 3.08 7.41
CA SER A 256 -9.11 4.12 8.24
C SER A 256 -8.05 4.72 9.17
N ASP A 257 -8.07 6.04 9.34
CA ASP A 257 -7.18 6.72 10.26
C ASP A 257 -7.52 6.36 11.72
N THR A 258 -6.58 5.68 12.39
CA THR A 258 -6.70 5.34 13.81
C THR A 258 -6.09 6.39 14.73
N THR A 259 -5.43 7.41 14.18
CA THR A 259 -4.69 8.43 14.95
C THR A 259 -5.50 9.69 15.23
N GLU A 260 -6.71 9.79 14.66
CA GLU A 260 -7.57 10.98 14.76
C GLU A 260 -6.82 12.24 14.29
N HIS A 261 -6.19 12.12 13.13
CA HIS A 261 -5.23 13.07 12.57
C HIS A 261 -5.79 14.49 12.40
N PHE A 262 -7.09 14.61 12.17
CA PHE A 262 -7.82 15.87 12.04
C PHE A 262 -8.63 16.25 13.28
N SER A 263 -8.48 15.51 14.39
CA SER A 263 -9.05 15.95 15.67
C SER A 263 -8.40 17.25 16.12
N GLU A 264 -9.16 18.06 16.85
CA GLU A 264 -8.67 19.31 17.40
C GLU A 264 -7.44 19.08 18.30
N GLY A 265 -7.45 18.03 19.12
CA GLY A 265 -6.32 17.66 19.98
C GLY A 265 -5.05 17.33 19.18
N ALA A 266 -5.16 16.55 18.11
CA ALA A 266 -4.02 16.23 17.24
C ALA A 266 -3.49 17.47 16.52
N ILE A 267 -4.38 18.32 16.01
CA ILE A 267 -4.02 19.57 15.32
C ILE A 267 -3.33 20.54 16.29
N GLN A 268 -3.86 20.75 17.48
CA GLN A 268 -3.28 21.63 18.50
C GLN A 268 -1.90 21.13 18.93
N LYS A 269 -1.75 19.82 19.19
CA LYS A 269 -0.47 19.22 19.53
C LYS A 269 0.59 19.47 18.46
N ARG A 270 0.28 19.19 17.19
CA ARG A 270 1.19 19.46 16.06
C ARG A 270 1.53 20.95 15.93
N SER A 271 0.56 21.83 16.14
CA SER A 271 0.76 23.28 16.06
C SER A 271 1.70 23.79 17.17
N LEU A 272 1.55 23.26 18.39
CA LEU A 272 2.42 23.60 19.52
C LEU A 272 3.84 23.08 19.32
N GLU A 273 4.00 21.85 18.82
CA GLU A 273 5.31 21.30 18.48
C GLU A 273 5.99 22.10 17.37
N ARG A 274 5.23 22.53 16.35
CA ARG A 274 5.73 23.38 15.26
C ARG A 274 6.26 24.70 15.80
N LEU A 275 5.51 25.36 16.68
CA LEU A 275 5.91 26.62 17.28
C LEU A 275 7.22 26.48 18.08
N LYS A 276 7.35 25.41 18.88
CA LYS A 276 8.58 25.13 19.64
C LYS A 276 9.80 24.95 18.74
N LEU A 277 9.66 24.23 17.63
CA LEU A 277 10.76 24.03 16.68
C LEU A 277 11.17 25.33 15.99
N GLN A 278 10.20 26.17 15.63
CA GLN A 278 10.47 27.49 15.05
C GLN A 278 11.24 28.40 16.02
N GLU A 279 10.85 28.44 17.29
CA GLU A 279 11.55 29.20 18.33
C GLU A 279 13.00 28.72 18.52
N LEU A 280 13.22 27.40 18.54
CA LEU A 280 14.56 26.79 18.62
C LEU A 280 15.43 27.12 17.40
N GLU A 281 14.86 27.09 16.20
CA GLU A 281 15.56 27.42 14.95
C GLU A 281 15.97 28.90 14.92
N GLU A 282 15.07 29.81 15.34
CA GLU A 282 15.38 31.23 15.48
C GLU A 282 16.48 31.49 16.51
N GLU A 283 16.45 30.81 17.65
CA GLU A 283 17.47 30.97 18.68
C GLU A 283 18.85 30.51 18.17
N ARG A 284 18.91 29.39 17.44
CA ARG A 284 20.15 28.92 16.80
C ARG A 284 20.69 29.93 15.80
N LYS A 285 19.86 30.44 14.89
CA LYS A 285 20.27 31.48 13.91
C LYS A 285 20.77 32.75 14.60
N ARG A 286 20.17 33.14 15.73
CA ARG A 286 20.63 34.30 16.52
C ARG A 286 21.98 34.05 17.20
N ARG A 287 22.24 32.82 17.66
CA ARG A 287 23.54 32.44 18.25
C ARG A 287 24.64 32.38 17.19
N GLU A 288 24.38 31.71 16.08
CA GLU A 288 25.31 31.63 14.94
C GLU A 288 25.71 33.02 14.43
N LYS A 289 24.74 33.93 14.28
CA LYS A 289 25.02 35.31 13.87
C LYS A 289 25.91 36.07 14.87
N ARG A 290 25.74 35.85 16.18
CA ARG A 290 26.60 36.47 17.21
C ARG A 290 28.03 35.91 17.16
N GLU A 291 28.16 34.60 16.98
CA GLU A 291 29.46 33.94 16.87
C GLU A 291 30.22 34.39 15.60
N GLU A 292 29.52 34.60 14.48
CA GLU A 292 30.10 35.15 13.24
C GLU A 292 30.55 36.61 13.40
N GLU A 293 29.73 37.46 14.04
CA GLU A 293 30.08 38.86 14.36
C GLU A 293 31.28 38.96 15.33
N GLU A 294 31.44 37.99 16.25
CA GLU A 294 32.59 37.91 17.16
C GLU A 294 33.85 37.36 16.47
N ALA A 295 33.71 36.46 15.48
CA ALA A 295 34.83 35.91 14.71
C ALA A 295 35.40 36.88 13.67
N GLU A 296 34.62 37.86 13.20
CA GLU A 296 35.07 38.91 12.28
C GLU A 296 35.74 40.12 12.97
N ARG A 297 35.77 40.16 14.31
CA ARG A 297 36.46 41.19 15.11
C ARG A 297 37.89 40.80 15.49
#